data_AF-A0A965C8N0-F1
#
_entry.id   AF-A0A965C8N0-F1
#
_cell.length_a   1.000
_cell.length_b   1.000
_cell.length_c   1.000
_cell.angle_alpha   90.00
_cell.angle_beta   90.00
_cell.angle_gamma   90.00
#
_symmetry.space_group_name_H-M   'P 1'
#
loop_
_entity.id
_entity.type
_entity.pdbx_description
1 polymer ?
#
loop_
_entity_poly.entity_id
_entity_poly.type
_entity_poly.pdbx_seq_one_letter_code
_entity_poly.pdbx_strand_id
1 'polypeptide(L)'
;DVRDLNRKQRNKMAVVKEGLEVHEVIIQEGVYTFENINDAVAEPVVYMIDHFVVGGFYRVHTGRAVDENLNAPGMHFVPLAFDNPCSTPDCAGAPDEEKNRFYAYSVVARLALLAAAIELEENDPDNLS
;
A
#
# COMPACT_ATOMS: atom_id res chain seq x y z
N ASP A 1 10.00 -19.65 8.67
CA ASP A 1 9.45 -19.54 10.02
C ASP A 1 10.43 -18.74 10.89
N VAL A 2 9.95 -17.87 11.78
CA VAL A 2 10.76 -16.88 12.54
C VAL A 2 11.69 -17.55 13.56
N ARG A 3 11.41 -18.83 13.88
CA ARG A 3 12.19 -19.65 14.80
C ARG A 3 13.54 -20.10 14.22
N ASP A 4 13.65 -20.19 12.89
CA ASP A 4 14.82 -20.76 12.19
C ASP A 4 15.51 -19.74 11.25
N LEU A 5 15.64 -18.49 11.70
CA LEU A 5 16.31 -17.45 10.91
C LEU A 5 17.80 -17.76 10.78
N ASN A 6 18.31 -17.81 9.56
CA ASN A 6 19.75 -17.97 9.30
C ASN A 6 20.53 -16.68 9.64
N ARG A 7 21.87 -16.75 9.67
CA ARG A 7 22.74 -15.60 10.03
C ARG A 7 22.47 -14.36 9.18
N LYS A 8 22.18 -14.53 7.88
CA LYS A 8 21.89 -13.43 6.95
C LYS A 8 20.54 -12.77 7.26
N GLN A 9 19.52 -13.57 7.59
CA GLN A 9 18.20 -13.08 7.99
C GLN A 9 18.27 -12.37 9.35
N ARG A 10 18.99 -12.91 10.33
CA ARG A 10 19.20 -12.24 11.63
C ARG A 10 19.90 -10.90 11.48
N ASN A 11 20.96 -10.82 10.67
CA ASN A 11 21.64 -9.54 10.42
C ASN A 11 20.72 -8.51 9.73
N LYS A 12 19.86 -8.96 8.81
CA LYS A 12 18.86 -8.09 8.16
C LYS A 12 17.76 -7.64 9.13
N MET A 13 17.43 -8.45 10.14
CA MET A 13 16.40 -8.19 11.14
C MET A 13 16.93 -7.45 12.38
N ALA A 14 18.25 -7.38 12.56
CA ALA A 14 18.89 -6.74 13.71
C ALA A 14 19.21 -5.25 13.47
N VAL A 15 19.20 -4.82 12.21
CA VAL A 15 19.66 -3.49 11.80
C VAL A 15 18.75 -2.93 10.72
N VAL A 16 18.19 -1.74 10.93
CA VAL A 16 17.43 -0.99 9.90
C VAL A 16 18.37 -0.31 8.90
N LYS A 17 17.82 0.33 7.86
CA LYS A 17 18.61 1.22 6.97
C LYS A 17 19.44 2.18 7.85
N GLU A 18 20.71 2.36 7.49
CA GLU A 18 21.69 3.24 8.18
C GLU A 18 22.35 2.70 9.46
N GLY A 19 22.16 1.44 9.84
CA GLY A 19 23.00 0.83 10.88
C GLY A 19 22.44 0.89 12.31
N LEU A 20 21.22 1.42 12.49
CA LEU A 20 20.57 1.52 13.81
C LEU A 20 20.02 0.16 14.26
N GLU A 21 20.08 -0.08 15.57
CA GLU A 21 19.53 -1.29 16.18
C GLU A 21 17.99 -1.31 16.09
N VAL A 22 17.44 -2.51 15.88
CA VAL A 22 16.00 -2.71 15.86
C VAL A 22 15.46 -2.76 17.29
N HIS A 23 14.66 -1.76 17.66
CA HIS A 23 14.01 -1.67 18.97
C HIS A 23 12.59 -2.25 19.00
N GLU A 24 11.94 -2.35 17.83
CA GLU A 24 10.57 -2.83 17.70
C GLU A 24 10.40 -3.64 16.42
N VAL A 25 9.57 -4.69 16.49
CA VAL A 25 9.25 -5.55 15.35
C VAL A 25 7.74 -5.63 15.21
N ILE A 26 7.24 -5.28 14.03
CA ILE A 26 5.82 -5.39 13.70
C ILE A 26 5.63 -6.67 12.88
N ILE A 27 4.67 -7.50 13.29
CA ILE A 27 4.23 -8.68 12.53
C ILE A 27 2.88 -8.34 11.93
N GLN A 28 2.76 -8.48 10.61
CA GLN A 28 1.55 -8.18 9.85
C GLN A 28 1.15 -9.39 9.03
N GLU A 29 -0.17 -9.55 8.86
CA GLU A 29 -0.72 -10.50 7.91
C GLU A 29 -0.30 -10.11 6.49
N GLY A 30 0.14 -11.09 5.70
CA GLY A 30 0.40 -10.90 4.28
C GLY A 30 -0.91 -10.87 3.51
N VAL A 31 -1.20 -9.76 2.84
CA VAL A 31 -2.37 -9.62 1.96
C VAL A 31 -1.95 -9.97 0.53
N TYR A 32 -2.70 -10.86 -0.11
CA TYR A 32 -2.47 -11.27 -1.49
C TYR A 32 -2.91 -10.19 -2.47
N THR A 33 -2.19 -10.07 -3.58
CA THR A 33 -2.55 -9.22 -4.71
C THR A 33 -2.97 -10.07 -5.89
N PHE A 34 -4.22 -9.94 -6.33
CA PHE A 34 -4.77 -10.69 -7.47
C PHE A 34 -5.03 -9.84 -8.71
N GLU A 35 -4.79 -8.53 -8.64
CA GLU A 35 -4.87 -7.66 -9.80
C GLU A 35 -3.71 -7.92 -10.75
N ASN A 36 -4.01 -7.92 -12.05
CA ASN A 36 -3.03 -8.15 -13.10
C ASN A 36 -3.11 -7.07 -14.17
N ILE A 37 -1.95 -6.56 -14.58
CA ILE A 37 -1.78 -5.68 -15.73
C ILE A 37 -0.89 -6.42 -16.73
N ASN A 38 -1.42 -6.76 -17.91
CA ASN A 38 -0.72 -7.53 -18.95
C ASN A 38 -0.08 -8.82 -18.40
N ASP A 39 -0.88 -9.64 -17.70
CA ASP A 39 -0.47 -10.91 -17.07
C ASP A 39 0.61 -10.80 -15.98
N ALA A 40 0.88 -9.59 -15.48
CA ALA A 40 1.80 -9.34 -14.38
C ALA A 40 1.06 -8.82 -13.14
N VAL A 41 1.47 -9.31 -11.96
CA VAL A 41 0.87 -8.92 -10.68
C VAL A 41 1.04 -7.42 -10.47
N ALA A 42 -0.04 -6.76 -10.08
CA ALA A 42 -0.11 -5.32 -9.94
C ALA A 42 -0.83 -4.90 -8.65
N GLU A 43 -0.26 -3.98 -7.89
CA GLU A 43 -0.92 -3.37 -6.72
C GLU A 43 -1.19 -1.87 -6.97
N PRO A 44 -2.41 -1.37 -6.64
CA PRO A 44 -2.72 0.04 -6.82
C PRO A 44 -2.05 0.91 -5.75
N VAL A 45 -1.52 2.06 -6.16
CA VAL A 45 -0.99 3.10 -5.30
C VAL A 45 -1.84 4.36 -5.50
N VAL A 46 -2.43 4.87 -4.42
CA VAL A 46 -3.32 6.04 -4.44
C VAL A 46 -2.62 7.24 -3.81
N TYR A 47 -2.62 8.37 -4.52
CA TYR A 47 -2.10 9.65 -4.05
C TYR A 47 -3.24 10.56 -3.61
N MET A 48 -3.03 11.23 -2.48
CA MET A 48 -3.93 12.22 -1.90
C MET A 48 -3.20 13.55 -1.68
N ILE A 49 -3.92 14.64 -1.87
CA ILE A 49 -3.53 15.98 -1.42
C ILE A 49 -4.63 16.43 -0.47
N ASP A 50 -4.23 16.81 0.75
CA ASP A 50 -5.18 17.01 1.85
C ASP A 50 -6.03 15.72 2.02
N HIS A 51 -7.36 15.80 2.03
CA HIS A 51 -8.25 14.63 2.12
C HIS A 51 -8.83 14.19 0.77
N PHE A 52 -8.31 14.73 -0.35
CA PHE A 52 -8.79 14.44 -1.69
C PHE A 52 -7.87 13.48 -2.44
N VAL A 53 -8.45 12.45 -3.06
CA VAL A 53 -7.75 11.56 -3.98
C VAL A 53 -7.52 12.27 -5.31
N VAL A 54 -6.26 12.38 -5.73
CA VAL A 54 -5.87 13.16 -6.92
C VAL A 54 -5.35 12.30 -8.08
N GLY A 55 -4.97 11.05 -7.81
CA GLY A 55 -4.22 10.28 -8.79
C GLY A 55 -3.61 9.02 -8.21
N GLY A 56 -2.98 8.22 -9.06
CA GLY A 56 -2.35 6.99 -8.65
C GLY A 56 -1.63 6.29 -9.79
N PHE A 57 -1.06 5.14 -9.47
CA PHE A 57 -0.48 4.23 -10.45
C PHE A 57 -0.55 2.80 -9.94
N TYR A 58 -0.44 1.84 -10.85
CA TYR A 58 -0.17 0.46 -10.51
C TYR A 58 1.33 0.24 -10.39
N ARG A 59 1.77 -0.39 -9.30
CA ARG A 59 3.10 -1.01 -9.22
C ARG A 59 2.98 -2.42 -9.78
N VAL A 60 3.67 -2.68 -10.88
CA VAL A 60 3.58 -3.93 -11.63
C VAL A 60 4.91 -4.69 -11.53
N HIS A 61 4.85 -6.00 -11.29
CA HIS A 61 6.04 -6.84 -11.24
C HIS A 61 5.82 -8.17 -11.97
N THR A 62 6.59 -8.41 -13.04
CA THR A 62 6.46 -9.61 -13.89
C THR A 62 7.08 -10.87 -13.28
N GLY A 63 8.07 -10.71 -12.39
CA GLY A 63 8.80 -11.81 -11.75
C GLY A 63 8.41 -12.14 -10.32
N ARG A 64 7.25 -11.69 -9.83
CA ARG A 64 6.79 -11.91 -8.44
C ARG A 64 5.43 -12.58 -8.43
N ALA A 65 5.21 -13.43 -7.43
CA ALA A 65 3.94 -14.07 -7.18
C ALA A 65 2.99 -13.15 -6.38
N VAL A 66 1.73 -13.56 -6.31
CA VAL A 66 0.62 -12.84 -5.66
C VAL A 66 0.78 -12.66 -4.15
N ASP A 67 1.70 -13.41 -3.53
CA ASP A 67 2.01 -13.41 -2.09
C ASP A 67 3.36 -12.75 -1.76
N GLU A 68 4.01 -12.16 -2.76
CA GLU A 68 5.32 -11.55 -2.60
C GLU A 68 5.27 -10.02 -2.63
N ASN A 69 6.23 -9.39 -1.95
CA ASN A 69 6.41 -7.95 -1.99
C ASN A 69 6.81 -7.48 -3.40
N LEU A 70 5.94 -6.70 -4.04
CA LEU A 70 6.16 -6.13 -5.36
C LEU A 70 7.12 -4.92 -5.33
N ASN A 71 7.43 -4.36 -4.16
CA ASN A 71 8.46 -3.33 -3.96
C ASN A 71 9.88 -3.95 -4.01
N ALA A 72 10.26 -4.44 -5.18
CA ALA A 72 11.53 -5.12 -5.42
C ALA A 72 12.15 -4.72 -6.77
N PRO A 73 13.47 -4.90 -6.96
CA PRO A 73 14.11 -4.64 -8.24
C PRO A 73 13.43 -5.41 -9.38
N GLY A 74 13.09 -4.71 -10.46
CA GLY A 74 12.32 -5.26 -11.59
C GLY A 74 10.87 -4.78 -11.65
N MET A 75 10.38 -4.12 -10.60
CA MET A 75 9.10 -3.41 -10.63
C MET A 75 9.12 -2.23 -11.60
N HIS A 76 7.96 -1.95 -12.19
CA HIS A 76 7.70 -0.75 -12.99
C HIS A 76 6.31 -0.18 -12.67
N PHE A 77 6.03 1.02 -13.18
CA PHE A 77 4.79 1.72 -12.88
C PHE A 77 3.95 1.87 -14.13
N VAL A 78 2.66 1.54 -14.03
CA VAL A 78 1.67 1.77 -15.07
C VAL A 78 0.71 2.84 -14.57
N PRO A 79 0.47 3.93 -15.33
CA PRO A 79 -0.47 4.96 -14.93
C PRO A 79 -1.84 4.35 -14.62
N LEU A 80 -2.37 4.69 -13.44
CA LEU A 80 -3.76 4.43 -13.10
C LEU A 80 -4.50 5.71 -13.44
N ALA A 81 -4.94 5.81 -14.69
CA ALA A 81 -5.73 6.95 -15.14
C ALA A 81 -7.12 6.82 -14.51
N PHE A 82 -7.41 7.69 -13.55
CA PHE A 82 -8.78 7.88 -13.10
C PHE A 82 -9.51 8.67 -14.19
N ASP A 83 -9.98 7.97 -15.21
CA ASP A 83 -10.77 8.59 -16.29
C ASP A 83 -12.05 9.25 -15.76
N ASN A 84 -12.48 8.87 -14.55
CA ASN A 84 -13.59 9.47 -13.81
C ASN A 84 -13.17 9.88 -12.38
N PRO A 85 -13.78 10.92 -11.79
CA PRO A 85 -13.56 11.28 -10.40
C PRO A 85 -13.82 10.10 -9.44
N CYS A 86 -12.83 9.75 -8.60
CA CYS A 86 -12.92 8.68 -7.60
C CYS A 86 -13.92 8.94 -6.46
N SER A 87 -14.63 10.07 -6.50
CA SER A 87 -15.55 10.55 -5.48
C SER A 87 -17.01 10.18 -5.78
N THR A 88 -17.32 9.68 -6.97
CA THR A 88 -18.68 9.36 -7.38
C THR A 88 -18.78 7.91 -7.86
N PRO A 89 -19.37 6.99 -7.08
CA PRO A 89 -19.65 5.64 -7.56
C PRO A 89 -20.83 5.66 -8.52
N ASP A 90 -20.97 4.61 -9.35
CA ASP A 90 -22.21 4.28 -10.03
C ASP A 90 -22.98 3.23 -9.21
N CYS A 91 -23.96 3.69 -8.44
CA CYS A 91 -24.77 2.82 -7.58
C CYS A 91 -25.72 1.89 -8.36
N ALA A 92 -25.95 2.14 -9.65
CA ALA A 92 -26.78 1.30 -10.51
C ALA A 92 -25.95 0.33 -11.36
N GLY A 93 -24.66 0.61 -11.53
CA GLY A 93 -23.70 -0.20 -12.27
C GLY A 93 -23.27 -1.47 -11.54
N ALA A 94 -22.38 -2.25 -12.18
CA ALA A 94 -21.87 -3.47 -11.57
C ALA A 94 -20.89 -3.14 -10.43
N PRO A 95 -20.85 -3.92 -9.33
CA PRO A 95 -19.96 -3.63 -8.19
C PRO A 95 -18.47 -3.58 -8.55
N ASP A 96 -18.03 -4.43 -9.48
CA ASP A 96 -16.63 -4.53 -9.92
C ASP A 96 -16.39 -3.82 -11.27
N GLU A 97 -17.29 -2.92 -11.65
CA GLU A 97 -17.01 -2.00 -12.74
C GLU A 97 -15.88 -1.05 -12.34
N GLU A 98 -15.04 -0.66 -13.29
CA GLU A 98 -13.82 0.12 -13.05
C GLU A 98 -14.03 1.34 -12.13
N LYS A 99 -15.08 2.12 -12.39
CA LYS A 99 -15.46 3.29 -11.59
C LYS A 99 -15.77 2.94 -10.12
N ASN A 100 -16.48 1.84 -9.89
CA ASN A 100 -16.86 1.37 -8.55
C ASN A 100 -15.67 0.74 -7.81
N ARG A 101 -14.83 -0.02 -8.53
CA ARG A 101 -13.57 -0.55 -7.99
C ARG A 101 -12.63 0.58 -7.56
N PHE A 102 -12.47 1.62 -8.38
CA PHE A 102 -11.64 2.78 -8.02
C PHE A 102 -12.24 3.62 -6.91
N TYR A 103 -13.58 3.73 -6.84
CA TYR A 103 -14.23 4.31 -5.67
C TYR A 103 -13.92 3.52 -4.39
N ALA A 104 -13.93 2.19 -4.43
CA ALA A 104 -13.54 1.37 -3.28
C ALA A 104 -12.08 1.63 -2.87
N TYR A 105 -11.15 1.74 -3.81
CA TYR A 105 -9.76 2.12 -3.51
C TYR A 105 -9.67 3.48 -2.84
N SER A 106 -10.48 4.44 -3.29
CA SER A 106 -10.54 5.78 -2.71
C SER A 106 -11.07 5.79 -1.27
N VAL A 107 -12.01 4.90 -0.94
CA VAL A 107 -12.53 4.73 0.42
C VAL A 107 -11.45 4.16 1.33
N VAL A 108 -10.79 3.07 0.93
CA VAL A 108 -9.72 2.44 1.73
C VAL A 108 -8.54 3.40 1.93
N ALA A 109 -8.13 4.14 0.89
CA ALA A 109 -7.07 5.13 0.99
C ALA A 109 -7.39 6.23 2.01
N ARG A 110 -8.64 6.73 2.03
CA ARG A 110 -9.08 7.75 3.00
C ARG A 110 -9.16 7.22 4.43
N LEU A 111 -9.54 5.95 4.62
CA LEU A 111 -9.49 5.31 5.93
C LEU A 111 -8.04 5.21 6.45
N ALA A 112 -7.10 4.83 5.59
CA ALA A 112 -5.69 4.80 5.94
C ALA A 112 -5.14 6.21 6.25
N LEU A 113 -5.54 7.23 5.48
CA LEU A 113 -5.19 8.62 5.75
C LEU A 113 -5.73 9.09 7.11
N LEU A 114 -6.99 8.77 7.41
CA LEU A 114 -7.61 9.12 8.69
C LEU A 114 -6.88 8.46 9.86
N ALA A 115 -6.54 7.17 9.74
CA ALA A 115 -5.76 6.47 10.76
C ALA A 115 -4.39 7.12 10.99
N ALA A 116 -3.68 7.46 9.91
CA ALA A 116 -2.40 8.14 10.00
C ALA A 116 -2.51 9.57 10.58
N ALA A 117 -3.59 10.29 10.27
CA ALA A 117 -3.83 11.62 10.82
C ALA A 117 -4.09 11.58 12.34
N ILE A 118 -4.88 10.61 12.81
CA ILE A 118 -5.12 10.38 14.24
C ILE A 118 -3.82 10.00 14.95
N GLU A 119 -3.05 9.05 14.38
CA GLU A 119 -1.74 8.67 14.93
C GLU A 119 -0.79 9.87 15.05
N LEU A 120 -0.79 10.77 14.06
CA LEU A 120 0.05 11.97 14.10
C LEU A 120 -0.40 12.95 15.19
N GLU A 121 -1.71 13.17 15.35
CA GLU A 121 -2.29 14.08 16.35
C GLU A 121 -2.05 13.58 17.79
N GLU A 122 -2.18 12.28 18.03
CA GLU A 122 -1.95 11.65 19.34
C GLU A 122 -0.47 11.66 19.75
N ASN A 123 0.44 11.70 18.77
CA ASN A 123 1.89 11.75 18.98
C ASN A 123 2.46 13.16 18.82
N ASP A 124 1.62 14.20 18.72
CA ASP A 124 2.08 15.58 18.63
C ASP A 124 2.72 16.01 19.96
N PRO A 125 4.03 16.32 19.98
CA PRO A 125 4.70 16.74 21.21
C PRO A 125 4.12 18.02 21.83
N ASP A 126 3.46 18.88 21.03
CA ASP A 126 2.85 20.12 21.51
C ASP A 126 1.49 19.90 22.22
N ASN A 127 0.84 18.74 22.00
CA ASN A 127 -0.42 18.35 22.67
C ASN A 127 -0.19 17.61 24.01
N LEU A 128 1.06 17.27 24.33
CA LEU A 128 1.43 16.50 25.52
C LEU A 128 1.89 17.37 26.71
N SER A 129 1.80 18.70 26.61
CA SER A 129 2.13 19.67 27.67
C SER A 129 0.91 20.27 28.37
#